data_AF-A0A920I852-F1
#
_entry.id   AF-A0A920I852-F1
#
_cell.length_a   1.000
_cell.length_b   1.000
_cell.length_c   1.000
_cell.angle_alpha   90.00
_cell.angle_beta   90.00
_cell.angle_gamma   90.00
#
_symmetry.space_group_name_H-M   'P 1'
#
loop_
_entity.id
_entity.type
_entity.pdbx_description
1 polymer ?
#
loop_
_entity_poly.entity_id
_entity_poly.type
_entity_poly.pdbx_seq_one_letter_code
_entity_poly.pdbx_strand_id
1 'polypeptide(L)'
;MQAYRGVRTNQHTYVRNESGAWLLFDNTNDPLQMNNLIHTKSAKGTKDDLEQLLQIKLSKLNDHFESSDQIIAKHHLQQHVAKTGLGTQIAWSYPWATPEQTT
;
A
#
# COMPACT_ATOMS: atom_id res chain seq x y z
N MET A 1 -7.98 7.71 4.53
CA MET A 1 -6.76 7.08 3.98
C MET A 1 -6.85 5.59 4.28
N GLN A 2 -6.55 4.72 3.31
CA GLN A 2 -6.69 3.28 3.54
C GLN A 2 -5.42 2.71 4.18
N ALA A 3 -5.57 1.92 5.25
CA ALA A 3 -4.44 1.21 5.82
C ALA A 3 -3.98 0.08 4.89
N TYR A 4 -2.67 -0.12 4.82
CA TYR A 4 -2.07 -1.22 4.08
C TYR A 4 -0.94 -1.86 4.89
N ARG A 5 -0.65 -3.12 4.62
CA ARG A 5 0.59 -3.79 5.02
C ARG A 5 1.08 -4.65 3.87
N GLY A 6 2.38 -4.91 3.88
CA GLY A 6 2.98 -5.75 2.88
C GLY A 6 4.20 -6.48 3.40
N VAL A 7 4.61 -7.47 2.64
CA VAL A 7 5.87 -8.17 2.82
C VAL A 7 6.71 -8.01 1.57
N ARG A 8 8.01 -7.80 1.78
CA ARG A 8 8.99 -7.81 0.71
C ARG A 8 9.98 -8.93 0.98
N THR A 9 10.15 -9.80 0.00
CA THR A 9 11.20 -10.80 -0.07
C THR A 9 12.22 -10.38 -1.13
N ASN A 10 13.28 -11.17 -1.32
CA ASN A 10 14.25 -10.91 -2.38
C ASN A 10 13.58 -10.93 -3.77
N GLN A 11 12.62 -11.83 -3.98
CA GLN A 11 11.99 -12.01 -5.29
C GLN A 11 10.63 -11.33 -5.43
N HIS A 12 9.90 -11.07 -4.35
CA HIS A 12 8.52 -10.57 -4.47
C HIS A 12 8.19 -9.44 -3.51
N THR A 13 7.28 -8.57 -3.93
CA THR A 13 6.61 -7.59 -3.08
C THR A 13 5.12 -7.87 -3.11
N TYR A 14 4.52 -8.06 -1.93
CA TYR A 14 3.09 -8.27 -1.76
C TYR A 14 2.51 -7.23 -0.82
N VAL A 15 1.37 -6.66 -1.17
CA VAL A 15 0.67 -5.65 -0.37
C VAL A 15 -0.83 -5.96 -0.35
N ARG A 16 -1.43 -5.85 0.83
CA ARG A 16 -2.88 -5.84 1.03
C ARG A 16 -3.31 -4.56 1.73
N ASN A 17 -4.55 -4.18 1.48
CA ASN A 17 -5.24 -3.11 2.19
C ASN A 17 -6.50 -3.67 2.88
N GLU A 18 -7.33 -2.78 3.40
CA GLU A 18 -8.60 -3.13 4.06
C GLU A 18 -9.60 -3.85 3.12
N SER A 19 -9.49 -3.65 1.80
CA SER A 19 -10.31 -4.33 0.79
C SER A 19 -9.76 -5.70 0.38
N GLY A 20 -8.59 -6.09 0.90
CA GLY A 20 -7.94 -7.37 0.60
C GLY A 20 -6.63 -7.21 -0.16
N ALA A 21 -6.27 -8.26 -0.88
CA ALA A 21 -5.01 -8.32 -1.62
C ALA A 21 -4.99 -7.28 -2.76
N TRP A 22 -3.95 -6.45 -2.81
CA TRP A 22 -3.93 -5.26 -3.67
C TRP A 22 -2.79 -5.30 -4.70
N LEU A 23 -1.56 -5.58 -4.27
CA LEU A 23 -0.38 -5.54 -5.15
C LEU A 23 0.44 -6.82 -5.00
N LEU A 24 0.93 -7.34 -6.11
CA LEU A 24 1.92 -8.39 -6.17
C LEU A 24 2.89 -8.15 -7.32
N PHE A 25 4.19 -8.09 -7.04
CA PHE A 25 5.24 -7.86 -8.03
C PHE A 25 6.36 -8.89 -7.90
N ASP A 26 6.98 -9.24 -9.03
CA ASP A 26 8.24 -9.97 -9.09
C ASP A 26 9.39 -8.96 -9.15
N ASN A 27 10.09 -8.76 -8.04
CA ASN A 27 11.19 -7.80 -7.91
C ASN A 27 12.41 -8.15 -8.78
N THR A 28 12.55 -9.39 -9.24
CA THR A 28 13.68 -9.82 -10.07
C THR A 28 13.41 -9.55 -11.54
N ASN A 29 12.23 -9.93 -12.03
CA ASN A 29 11.85 -9.76 -13.43
C ASN A 29 11.18 -8.41 -13.72
N ASP A 30 10.69 -7.73 -12.69
CA ASP A 30 10.07 -6.41 -12.75
C ASP A 30 10.64 -5.48 -11.65
N PRO A 31 11.90 -5.02 -11.78
CA PRO A 31 12.57 -4.21 -10.75
C PRO A 31 11.88 -2.88 -10.45
N LEU A 32 11.15 -2.34 -11.45
CA LEU A 32 10.40 -1.09 -11.33
C LEU A 32 8.95 -1.30 -10.90
N GLN A 33 8.52 -2.56 -10.68
CA GLN A 33 7.19 -2.91 -10.17
C GLN A 33 6.06 -2.32 -11.01
N MET A 34 6.21 -2.38 -12.33
CA MET A 34 5.23 -1.84 -13.28
C MET A 34 4.10 -2.82 -13.59
N ASN A 35 4.31 -4.12 -13.37
CA ASN A 35 3.40 -5.18 -13.77
C ASN A 35 2.76 -5.86 -12.55
N ASN A 36 1.57 -5.40 -12.16
CA ASN A 36 0.85 -5.98 -11.02
C ASN A 36 0.30 -7.38 -11.36
N LEU A 37 0.84 -8.40 -10.70
CA LEU A 37 0.52 -9.82 -10.92
C LEU A 37 -0.66 -10.32 -10.08
N ILE A 38 -1.30 -9.46 -9.27
CA ILE A 38 -2.24 -9.89 -8.22
C ILE A 38 -3.44 -10.70 -8.73
N HIS A 39 -3.87 -10.46 -9.99
CA HIS A 39 -5.01 -11.14 -10.62
C HIS A 39 -4.59 -12.27 -11.57
N THR A 40 -3.29 -12.51 -11.75
CA THR A 40 -2.79 -13.53 -12.66
C THR A 40 -2.95 -14.92 -12.05
N LYS A 41 -3.53 -15.86 -12.79
CA LYS A 41 -3.77 -17.24 -12.32
C LYS A 41 -2.49 -17.95 -11.85
N SER A 42 -1.37 -17.74 -12.55
CA SER A 42 -0.07 -18.33 -12.21
C SER A 42 0.50 -17.83 -10.88
N ALA A 43 0.09 -16.64 -10.43
CA ALA A 43 0.57 -16.02 -9.20
C ALA A 43 -0.21 -16.46 -7.95
N LYS A 44 -1.24 -17.32 -8.08
CA LYS A 44 -2.10 -17.71 -6.96
C LYS A 44 -1.31 -18.34 -5.81
N GLY A 45 -0.42 -19.30 -6.11
CA GLY A 45 0.42 -19.96 -5.09
C GLY A 45 1.31 -18.94 -4.37
N THR A 46 2.06 -18.14 -5.13
CA THR A 46 2.92 -17.08 -4.58
C THR A 46 2.15 -16.08 -3.71
N LYS A 47 0.95 -15.68 -4.14
CA LYS A 47 0.09 -14.78 -3.36
C LYS A 47 -0.30 -15.41 -2.01
N ASP A 48 -0.71 -16.68 -2.01
CA ASP A 48 -1.15 -17.38 -0.81
C ASP A 48 0.03 -17.58 0.18
N ASP A 49 1.22 -17.91 -0.34
CA ASP A 49 2.45 -18.02 0.47
C ASP A 49 2.85 -16.68 1.11
N LEU A 50 2.77 -15.59 0.34
CA LEU A 50 3.12 -14.25 0.83
C LEU A 50 2.06 -13.69 1.79
N GLU A 51 0.78 -14.02 1.60
CA GLU A 51 -0.29 -13.72 2.55
C GLU A 51 -0.02 -14.44 3.88
N GLN A 52 0.33 -15.73 3.84
CA GLN A 52 0.68 -16.48 5.06
C GLN A 52 1.90 -15.86 5.76
N LEU A 53 2.93 -15.49 5.01
CA LEU A 53 4.11 -14.81 5.56
C LEU A 53 3.75 -13.47 6.22
N LEU A 54 2.83 -12.71 5.61
CA LEU A 54 2.33 -11.46 6.18
C LEU A 54 1.61 -11.73 7.51
N GLN A 55 0.69 -12.69 7.55
CA GLN A 55 -0.05 -13.03 8.78
C GLN A 55 0.87 -13.45 9.92
N ILE A 56 1.93 -14.23 9.63
CA ILE A 56 2.96 -14.60 10.61
C ILE A 56 3.65 -13.35 11.17
N LYS A 57 4.01 -12.39 10.31
CA LYS A 57 4.66 -11.14 10.75
C LYS A 57 3.73 -10.27 11.57
N LEU A 58 2.47 -10.10 11.16
CA LEU A 58 1.47 -9.34 11.90
C LEU A 58 1.27 -9.92 13.31
N SER A 59 1.12 -11.24 13.40
CA SER A 59 0.99 -11.94 14.69
C SER A 59 2.21 -11.73 15.59
N LYS A 60 3.43 -11.80 15.05
CA LYS A 60 4.67 -11.55 15.80
C LYS A 60 4.79 -10.11 16.30
N LEU A 61 4.22 -9.16 15.56
CA LEU A 61 4.25 -7.73 15.90
C LEU A 61 3.05 -7.30 16.76
N ASN A 62 2.12 -8.22 17.07
CA ASN A 62 0.81 -7.89 17.64
C ASN A 62 0.09 -6.78 16.84
N ASP A 63 0.28 -6.75 15.53
CA ASP A 63 -0.38 -5.82 14.63
C ASP A 63 -1.73 -6.42 14.22
N HIS A 64 -2.81 -5.81 14.70
CA HIS A 64 -4.18 -6.24 14.45
C HIS A 64 -4.73 -5.71 13.13
N PHE A 65 -3.90 -5.06 12.31
CA PHE A 65 -4.29 -4.44 11.06
C PHE A 65 -5.43 -3.41 11.25
N GLU A 66 -5.31 -2.58 12.30
CA GLU A 66 -6.25 -1.49 12.57
C GLU A 66 -6.32 -0.52 11.36
N SER A 67 -7.52 -0.02 11.05
CA SER A 67 -7.72 0.99 10.02
C SER A 67 -7.08 2.31 10.41
N SER A 68 -6.84 3.18 9.42
CA SER A 68 -6.28 4.50 9.69
C SER A 68 -7.16 5.30 10.67
N ASP A 69 -8.49 5.20 10.54
CA ASP A 69 -9.44 5.92 11.40
C ASP A 69 -9.39 5.40 12.85
N GLN A 70 -9.26 4.09 13.04
CA GLN A 70 -9.08 3.49 14.36
C GLN A 70 -7.79 3.99 15.03
N ILE A 71 -6.68 4.03 14.28
CA ILE A 71 -5.39 4.54 14.77
C ILE A 71 -5.50 6.03 15.14
N ILE A 72 -6.11 6.84 14.28
CA ILE A 72 -6.31 8.28 14.52
C ILE A 72 -7.12 8.50 15.80
N ALA A 73 -8.21 7.76 15.99
CA ALA A 73 -9.05 7.86 17.17
C ALA A 73 -8.30 7.42 18.43
N LYS A 74 -7.65 6.25 18.40
CA LYS A 74 -6.91 5.64 19.51
C LYS A 74 -5.78 6.52 20.04
N HIS A 75 -5.11 7.24 19.15
CA HIS A 75 -3.97 8.10 19.49
C HIS A 75 -4.30 9.60 19.50
N HIS A 76 -5.58 9.97 19.41
CA HIS A 76 -6.05 11.37 19.44
C HIS A 76 -5.36 12.28 18.40
N LEU A 77 -5.16 11.79 17.17
CA LEU A 77 -4.40 12.47 16.12
C LEU A 77 -5.24 13.44 15.26
N GLN A 78 -6.50 13.70 15.62
CA GLN A 78 -7.43 14.47 14.79
C GLN A 78 -6.91 15.87 14.47
N GLN A 79 -6.32 16.56 15.46
CA GLN A 79 -5.76 17.90 15.27
C GLN A 79 -4.54 17.88 14.33
N HIS A 80 -3.70 16.84 14.43
CA HIS A 80 -2.56 16.68 13.53
C HIS A 80 -3.00 16.43 12.09
N VAL A 81 -3.98 15.55 11.89
CA VAL A 81 -4.56 15.27 10.58
C VAL A 81 -5.16 16.54 9.98
N ALA A 82 -5.94 17.30 10.75
CA ALA A 82 -6.52 18.56 10.31
C ALA A 82 -5.45 19.60 9.93
N LYS A 83 -4.37 19.71 10.71
CA LYS A 83 -3.28 20.67 10.46
C LYS A 83 -2.45 20.31 9.22
N THR A 84 -2.18 19.02 9.00
CA THR A 84 -1.32 18.54 7.92
C THR A 84 -2.05 18.30 6.61
N GLY A 85 -3.38 18.20 6.65
CA GLY A 85 -4.17 17.72 5.51
C GLY A 85 -3.88 16.26 5.18
N LEU A 86 -3.37 15.46 6.13
CA LEU A 86 -3.06 14.05 5.88
C LEU A 86 -4.33 13.30 5.43
N GLY A 87 -4.26 12.70 4.25
CA GLY A 87 -5.41 12.00 3.64
C GLY A 87 -6.38 12.89 2.86
N THR A 88 -6.13 14.19 2.77
CA THR A 88 -6.84 15.07 1.83
C THR A 88 -6.27 14.92 0.42
N GLN A 89 -7.12 15.12 -0.59
CA GLN A 89 -6.69 15.08 -1.98
C GLN A 89 -5.91 16.35 -2.29
N ILE A 90 -4.60 16.21 -2.50
CA ILE A 90 -3.76 17.31 -2.97
C ILE A 90 -3.90 17.34 -4.49
N ALA A 91 -4.34 18.48 -5.03
CA ALA A 91 -4.31 18.70 -6.47
C ALA A 91 -2.85 18.74 -6.91
N TRP A 92 -2.38 17.66 -7.53
CA TRP A 92 -1.04 17.62 -8.11
C TRP A 92 -1.04 18.44 -9.39
N SER A 93 -0.18 19.44 -9.46
CA SER A 93 0.16 20.16 -10.68
C SER A 93 1.62 19.90 -11.01
N TYR A 94 1.92 19.79 -12.30
CA TYR A 94 3.29 19.65 -12.77
C TYR A 94 4.01 20.98 -12.52
N PRO A 95 5.01 21.04 -11.61
CA PRO A 95 5.57 22.33 -11.18
C PRO A 95 6.32 23.08 -12.28
N TRP A 96 6.58 22.40 -13.39
CA TRP A 96 7.34 22.90 -14.54
C TRP A 96 6.52 22.84 -15.84
N ALA A 97 5.19 22.86 -15.74
CA ALA A 97 4.35 23.12 -16.91
C ALA A 97 4.61 24.54 -17.42
N THR A 98 5.08 24.67 -18.67
CA THR A 98 5.12 25.96 -19.37
C THR A 98 3.72 26.32 -19.91
N PRO A 99 3.36 27.61 -19.98
CA PRO A 99 2.03 28.05 -20.40
C PRO A 99 1.57 27.54 -21.78
N GLU A 100 2.50 27.13 -22.65
CA GLU A 100 2.23 26.71 -24.03
C GLU A 100 1.73 25.25 -24.18
N GLN A 101 1.71 24.43 -23.12
CA GLN A 101 1.30 23.02 -23.22
C GLN A 101 -0.16 22.72 -22.82
N THR A 102 -0.97 23.76 -22.62
CA THR A 102 -2.41 23.65 -22.38
C THR A 102 -3.17 24.22 -23.57
N THR A 103 -3.37 23.42 -24.62
CA THR A 103 -4.44 23.60 -25.61
C THR A 103 -5.00 22.23 -25.96
#